data_AF-A0A7V9L827-F1
#
_entry.id   AF-A0A7V9L827-F1
#
_cell.length_a   1.000
_cell.length_b   1.000
_cell.length_c   1.000
_cell.angle_alpha   90.00
_cell.angle_beta   90.00
_cell.angle_gamma   90.00
#
_symmetry.space_group_name_H-M   'P 1'
#
loop_
_entity.id
_entity.type
_entity.pdbx_description
1 polymer ?
#
loop_
_entity_poly.entity_id
_entity_poly.type
_entity_poly.pdbx_seq_one_letter_code
_entity_poly.pdbx_strand_id
1 'polypeptide(L)'
;WYRRSEKREREAEYDADAPVFAVGPAHAGILAVDDNGSAKAMRVAGLADALRTATGGKARSVAISLKARGAVFVAGKQPDLAIWYEPAAGGMTTSRAYAPEAPGWLVELASTRSASRFYRSTWNPLDANLLAKTTQIADAAPGEGAFHGLDAAFPHDLAATEAPTRAIIHTTFGDDIVFDAVYGALDNMDLGKDATPDLLAISFGAHDYAGHLWGPDSWEVLDLTMRLDLALGKLFTTLDERVGAGQWAAVLTSDHGATPIVDRGKPGGRRIPTAEIAKAIDGALAPYGTGPFFLKFSSSNVYLGPAFDMVTHRDAALRAAADALATLPNIAAAAPSAKLAGNCEARRGLEQAMCFAIVDGEAGELFVVPVAGSLISDYMSGTHHDAPFDDNRRVPILVLAPGVAPGDRSAHGTLLQVAPTVAALLRIPPPPAANAPALFGLR
;
A
#
# COMPACT_ATOMS: atom_id res chain seq x y z
N TRP A 1 6.78 -9.55 -5.15
CA TRP A 1 7.57 -10.05 -6.30
C TRP A 1 7.89 -11.52 -6.11
N TYR A 2 7.86 -12.32 -7.18
CA TYR A 2 8.30 -13.72 -7.09
C TYR A 2 9.82 -13.81 -7.25
N ARG A 3 10.53 -14.15 -6.17
CA ARG A 3 11.99 -14.33 -6.21
C ARG A 3 12.33 -15.75 -6.62
N ARG A 4 12.76 -15.92 -7.88
CA ARG A 4 13.09 -17.22 -8.48
C ARG A 4 14.14 -18.01 -7.66
N SER A 5 15.17 -17.32 -7.18
CA SER A 5 16.24 -17.92 -6.37
C SER A 5 15.72 -18.54 -5.07
N GLU A 6 14.67 -17.95 -4.48
CA GLU A 6 14.05 -18.40 -3.23
C GLU A 6 12.80 -19.28 -3.48
N LYS A 7 12.36 -19.39 -4.74
CA LYS A 7 11.12 -20.07 -5.17
C LYS A 7 9.87 -19.62 -4.42
N ARG A 8 9.84 -18.38 -3.94
CA ARG A 8 8.74 -17.84 -3.13
C ARG A 8 8.51 -16.38 -3.46
N GLU A 9 7.29 -15.94 -3.16
CA GLU A 9 6.97 -14.52 -3.19
C GLU A 9 7.54 -13.83 -1.97
N ARG A 10 8.08 -12.63 -2.19
CA ARG A 10 8.56 -11.74 -1.14
C ARG A 10 7.94 -10.37 -1.32
N GLU A 11 7.53 -9.83 -0.19
CA GLU A 11 7.14 -8.42 -0.06
C GLU A 11 8.35 -7.53 -0.35
N ALA A 12 8.09 -6.30 -0.80
CA ALA A 12 9.14 -5.42 -1.32
C ALA A 12 10.13 -4.95 -0.24
N GLU A 13 9.66 -4.85 0.99
CA GLU A 13 10.39 -4.47 2.19
C GLU A 13 11.26 -5.61 2.75
N TYR A 14 11.12 -6.85 2.24
CA TYR A 14 11.80 -7.98 2.84
C TYR A 14 13.33 -7.84 2.81
N ASP A 15 13.94 -7.90 4.00
CA ASP A 15 15.38 -7.84 4.19
C ASP A 15 15.84 -8.75 5.32
N ALA A 16 16.49 -9.88 5.00
CA ALA A 16 16.94 -10.86 5.98
C ALA A 16 17.86 -10.27 7.08
N ASP A 17 18.58 -9.18 6.78
CA ASP A 17 19.52 -8.53 7.69
C ASP A 17 18.85 -7.52 8.65
N ALA A 18 17.54 -7.31 8.52
CA ALA A 18 16.77 -6.34 9.29
C ALA A 18 15.63 -7.02 10.08
N PRO A 19 15.94 -7.87 11.07
CA PRO A 19 14.90 -8.58 11.79
C PRO A 19 14.02 -7.66 12.62
N VAL A 20 12.74 -8.04 12.71
CA VAL A 20 11.67 -7.33 13.42
C VAL A 20 11.78 -7.56 14.93
N PHE A 21 11.41 -6.56 15.72
CA PHE A 21 11.40 -6.68 17.17
C PHE A 21 10.09 -7.24 17.72
N ALA A 22 10.19 -8.03 18.78
CA ALA A 22 9.10 -8.25 19.71
C ALA A 22 8.98 -7.01 20.59
N VAL A 23 7.77 -6.46 20.71
CA VAL A 23 7.51 -5.29 21.55
C VAL A 23 6.58 -5.57 22.74
N GLY A 24 6.07 -6.80 22.90
CA GLY A 24 5.10 -7.14 23.96
C GLY A 24 5.70 -7.36 25.35
N PRO A 25 4.89 -7.31 26.44
CA PRO A 25 5.38 -7.39 27.83
C PRO A 25 6.16 -8.66 28.20
N ALA A 26 6.08 -9.72 27.40
CA ALA A 26 6.85 -10.96 27.60
C ALA A 26 8.14 -11.03 26.77
N HIS A 27 8.41 -10.06 25.88
CA HIS A 27 9.48 -10.15 24.89
C HIS A 27 10.05 -8.76 24.55
N ALA A 28 11.25 -8.45 25.05
CA ALA A 28 12.10 -7.39 24.53
C ALA A 28 13.25 -8.05 23.74
N GLY A 29 13.01 -8.39 22.48
CA GLY A 29 13.92 -9.21 21.70
C GLY A 29 13.62 -9.22 20.21
N ILE A 30 14.36 -10.03 19.46
CA ILE A 30 14.12 -10.23 18.02
C ILE A 30 13.00 -11.27 17.84
N LEU A 31 12.00 -10.96 17.02
CA LEU A 31 11.03 -11.94 16.54
C LEU A 31 11.62 -12.70 15.35
N ALA A 32 11.61 -14.02 15.42
CA ALA A 32 11.79 -14.87 14.25
C ALA A 32 10.45 -14.92 13.49
N VAL A 33 10.19 -13.90 12.67
CA VAL A 33 9.06 -13.84 11.73
C VAL A 33 9.59 -13.90 10.30
N ASP A 34 8.73 -14.28 9.36
CA ASP A 34 9.09 -14.31 7.95
C ASP A 34 9.29 -12.90 7.34
N ASP A 35 8.91 -11.84 8.07
CA ASP A 35 8.72 -10.46 7.60
C ASP A 35 9.76 -9.47 8.14
N ASN A 36 11.04 -9.83 8.13
CA ASN A 36 12.14 -8.87 8.32
C ASN A 36 12.04 -7.72 7.31
N GLY A 37 12.17 -6.47 7.73
CA GLY A 37 11.74 -5.30 6.94
C GLY A 37 12.75 -4.16 6.90
N SER A 38 13.11 -3.68 5.71
CA SER A 38 13.89 -2.45 5.50
C SER A 38 13.65 -1.81 4.13
N ALA A 39 14.14 -0.58 3.95
CA ALA A 39 14.07 0.14 2.67
C ALA A 39 15.16 -0.29 1.66
N LYS A 40 15.83 -1.45 1.86
CA LYS A 40 16.95 -1.93 1.01
C LYS A 40 16.59 -2.06 -0.47
N ALA A 41 15.34 -2.38 -0.78
CA ALA A 41 14.87 -2.47 -2.17
C ALA A 41 14.66 -1.10 -2.84
N MET A 42 14.56 -0.01 -2.07
CA MET A 42 14.33 1.34 -2.61
C MET A 42 15.58 1.83 -3.36
N ARG A 43 15.42 2.27 -4.61
CA ARG A 43 16.55 2.69 -5.45
C ARG A 43 16.88 4.18 -5.32
N VAL A 44 15.90 5.02 -4.98
CA VAL A 44 16.03 6.48 -4.91
C VAL A 44 15.92 6.99 -3.47
N ALA A 45 16.47 8.17 -3.20
CA ALA A 45 16.25 8.86 -1.93
C ALA A 45 14.82 9.44 -1.85
N GLY A 46 14.25 9.46 -0.64
CA GLY A 46 12.95 10.06 -0.33
C GLY A 46 13.06 11.32 0.53
N LEU A 47 11.93 11.72 1.12
CA LEU A 47 11.80 12.95 1.89
C LEU A 47 12.65 12.97 3.17
N ALA A 48 12.66 11.87 3.93
CA ALA A 48 13.47 11.74 5.13
C ALA A 48 14.98 11.86 4.83
N ASP A 49 15.43 11.30 3.70
CA ASP A 49 16.83 11.41 3.26
C ASP A 49 17.21 12.86 2.94
N ALA A 50 16.33 13.56 2.21
CA ALA A 50 16.50 14.97 1.88
C ALA A 50 16.48 15.85 3.14
N LEU A 51 15.55 15.60 4.07
CA LEU A 51 15.42 16.33 5.32
C LEU A 51 16.62 16.14 6.23
N ARG A 52 17.07 14.89 6.42
CA ARG A 52 18.29 14.56 7.16
C ARG A 52 19.50 15.30 6.59
N THR A 53 19.64 15.30 5.27
CA THR A 53 20.74 15.99 4.58
C THR A 53 20.68 17.50 4.80
N ALA A 54 19.52 18.13 4.59
CA ALA A 54 19.35 19.57 4.69
C ALA A 54 19.53 20.11 6.12
N THR A 55 19.23 19.31 7.13
CA THR A 55 19.29 19.71 8.54
C THR A 55 20.54 19.23 9.27
N GLY A 56 21.45 18.52 8.58
CA GLY A 56 22.62 17.90 9.20
C GLY A 56 22.26 16.85 10.25
N GLY A 57 21.13 16.15 10.06
CA GLY A 57 20.62 15.11 10.96
C GLY A 57 19.96 15.61 12.24
N LYS A 58 19.63 16.91 12.32
CA LYS A 58 18.92 17.48 13.47
C LYS A 58 17.43 17.18 13.45
N ALA A 59 16.82 17.20 12.26
CA ALA A 59 15.41 16.88 12.10
C ALA A 59 15.14 15.41 12.45
N ARG A 60 13.92 15.18 12.89
CA ARG A 60 13.34 13.86 13.16
C ARG A 60 12.40 13.47 12.04
N SER A 61 12.39 12.17 11.76
CA SER A 61 11.56 11.58 10.73
C SER A 61 11.02 10.23 11.19
N VAL A 62 9.70 10.11 11.23
CA VAL A 62 9.02 8.86 11.61
C VAL A 62 7.94 8.51 10.62
N ALA A 63 7.87 7.22 10.25
CA ALA A 63 6.85 6.66 9.39
C ALA A 63 6.05 5.58 10.14
N ILE A 64 4.72 5.65 10.09
CA ILE A 64 3.83 4.78 10.86
C ILE A 64 2.76 4.22 9.93
N SER A 65 2.55 2.89 9.96
CA SER A 65 1.53 2.22 9.15
C SER A 65 0.98 0.97 9.83
N LEU A 66 -0.08 0.37 9.27
CA LEU A 66 -0.40 -1.03 9.57
C LEU A 66 0.48 -2.02 8.81
N LYS A 67 1.02 -1.61 7.66
CA LYS A 67 1.82 -2.48 6.76
C LYS A 67 3.28 -2.09 6.83
N ALA A 68 4.17 -3.08 6.87
CA ALA A 68 5.62 -2.82 6.85
C ALA A 68 6.02 -1.97 5.63
N ARG A 69 5.65 -2.36 4.40
CA ARG A 69 5.84 -1.53 3.18
C ARG A 69 5.31 -0.10 3.30
N GLY A 70 4.16 0.08 3.95
CA GLY A 70 3.53 1.39 4.14
C GLY A 70 4.35 2.31 5.05
N ALA A 71 5.07 1.76 6.03
CA ALA A 71 5.97 2.51 6.88
C ALA A 71 7.38 2.65 6.27
N VAL A 72 7.88 1.58 5.66
CA VAL A 72 9.26 1.47 5.16
C VAL A 72 9.53 2.40 3.98
N PHE A 73 8.57 2.56 3.04
CA PHE A 73 8.81 3.30 1.80
C PHE A 73 8.26 4.73 1.79
N VAL A 74 7.24 5.04 2.61
CA VAL A 74 6.51 6.31 2.53
C VAL A 74 7.40 7.53 2.81
N ALA A 75 8.37 7.41 3.72
CA ALA A 75 9.24 8.51 4.11
C ALA A 75 10.57 8.56 3.34
N GLY A 76 11.01 7.45 2.73
CA GLY A 76 12.32 7.33 2.09
C GLY A 76 13.20 6.24 2.70
N LYS A 77 14.50 6.25 2.40
CA LYS A 77 15.41 5.17 2.79
C LYS A 77 15.79 5.20 4.26
N GLN A 78 15.98 6.39 4.82
CA GLN A 78 16.55 6.56 6.18
C GLN A 78 15.71 7.46 7.09
N PRO A 79 14.40 7.16 7.30
CA PRO A 79 13.70 7.75 8.44
C PRO A 79 14.41 7.36 9.75
N ASP A 80 14.32 8.19 10.77
CA ASP A 80 14.83 7.85 12.11
C ASP A 80 14.10 6.64 12.70
N LEU A 81 12.83 6.46 12.34
CA LEU A 81 12.06 5.28 12.73
C LEU A 81 10.97 4.95 11.71
N ALA A 82 10.82 3.67 11.36
CA ALA A 82 9.65 3.16 10.65
C ALA A 82 8.93 2.13 11.52
N ILE A 83 7.62 2.27 11.67
CA ILE A 83 6.80 1.53 12.64
C ILE A 83 5.60 0.91 11.94
N TRP A 84 5.36 -0.38 12.15
CA TRP A 84 4.20 -1.07 11.58
C TRP A 84 3.56 -2.06 12.53
N TYR A 85 2.31 -2.45 12.27
CA TYR A 85 1.67 -3.51 13.03
C TYR A 85 2.21 -4.88 12.63
N GLU A 86 2.60 -5.70 13.62
CA GLU A 86 3.03 -7.08 13.41
C GLU A 86 2.10 -8.03 14.17
N PRO A 87 1.26 -8.83 13.47
CA PRO A 87 0.33 -9.77 14.10
C PRO A 87 1.00 -10.73 15.09
N ALA A 88 2.23 -11.19 14.83
CA ALA A 88 2.98 -12.06 15.72
C ALA A 88 3.48 -11.34 16.99
N ALA A 89 3.70 -10.03 16.91
CA ALA A 89 4.02 -9.17 18.05
C ALA A 89 2.76 -8.76 18.83
N GLY A 90 1.58 -8.83 18.19
CA GLY A 90 0.32 -8.36 18.76
C GLY A 90 0.26 -6.83 18.94
N GLY A 91 1.06 -6.08 18.16
CA GLY A 91 1.21 -4.63 18.32
C GLY A 91 2.15 -4.00 17.31
N MET A 92 2.42 -2.71 17.51
CA MET A 92 3.29 -1.89 16.66
C MET A 92 4.77 -2.19 16.92
N THR A 93 5.54 -2.45 15.88
CA THR A 93 6.94 -2.83 15.92
C THR A 93 7.79 -2.05 14.94
N THR A 94 9.10 -2.29 14.97
CA THR A 94 10.11 -1.81 14.02
C THR A 94 11.16 -2.91 13.78
N SER A 95 12.21 -2.62 13.03
CA SER A 95 13.30 -3.56 12.76
C SER A 95 14.68 -3.01 13.09
N ARG A 96 15.68 -3.91 13.05
CA ARG A 96 17.11 -3.60 13.17
C ARG A 96 17.64 -2.59 12.15
N ALA A 97 16.93 -2.36 11.05
CA ALA A 97 17.31 -1.33 10.09
C ALA A 97 17.14 0.09 10.63
N TYR A 98 16.21 0.28 11.58
CA TYR A 98 15.82 1.60 12.09
C TYR A 98 16.26 1.83 13.54
N ALA A 99 16.41 0.76 14.32
CA ALA A 99 16.86 0.88 15.70
C ALA A 99 17.78 -0.29 16.13
N PRO A 100 18.81 -0.03 16.96
CA PRO A 100 19.67 -1.08 17.50
C PRO A 100 18.97 -1.93 18.58
N GLU A 101 17.78 -1.57 19.02
CA GLU A 101 16.90 -2.36 19.87
C GLU A 101 15.50 -1.76 19.78
N ALA A 102 14.48 -2.47 20.28
CA ALA A 102 13.13 -1.91 20.33
C ALA A 102 13.14 -0.62 21.18
N PRO A 103 12.69 0.53 20.63
CA PRO A 103 12.58 1.77 21.41
C PRO A 103 11.73 1.56 22.67
N GLY A 104 12.21 2.05 23.82
CA GLY A 104 11.52 1.84 25.10
C GLY A 104 10.06 2.29 25.12
N TRP A 105 9.75 3.40 24.46
CA TRP A 105 8.38 3.91 24.34
C TRP A 105 7.47 3.01 23.48
N LEU A 106 8.03 2.28 22.49
CA LEU A 106 7.26 1.30 21.73
C LEU A 106 6.95 0.05 22.56
N VAL A 107 7.89 -0.38 23.40
CA VAL A 107 7.66 -1.45 24.37
C VAL A 107 6.58 -1.04 25.38
N GLU A 108 6.64 0.20 25.89
CA GLU A 108 5.62 0.74 26.78
C GLU A 108 4.26 0.83 26.08
N LEU A 109 4.21 1.33 24.85
CA LEU A 109 2.98 1.42 24.05
C LEU A 109 2.35 0.04 23.86
N ALA A 110 3.13 -0.96 23.48
CA ALA A 110 2.63 -2.33 23.30
C ALA A 110 2.09 -2.94 24.61
N SER A 111 2.57 -2.48 25.78
CA SER A 111 2.05 -2.91 27.08
C SER A 111 0.79 -2.15 27.52
N THR A 112 0.76 -0.83 27.35
CA THR A 112 -0.29 0.07 27.87
C THR A 112 -1.45 0.23 26.89
N ARG A 113 -1.18 0.05 25.61
CA ARG A 113 -2.09 0.20 24.47
C ARG A 113 -2.00 -1.02 23.54
N SER A 114 -1.93 -2.23 24.12
CA SER A 114 -1.93 -3.47 23.33
C SER A 114 -3.15 -3.54 22.41
N ALA A 115 -2.96 -4.11 21.21
CA ALA A 115 -4.06 -4.42 20.30
C ALA A 115 -5.07 -5.42 20.91
N SER A 116 -4.65 -6.21 21.90
CA SER A 116 -5.50 -7.19 22.56
C SER A 116 -6.73 -6.59 23.25
N ARG A 117 -6.70 -5.29 23.57
CA ARG A 117 -7.87 -4.58 24.11
C ARG A 117 -9.07 -4.61 23.16
N PHE A 118 -8.82 -4.79 21.86
CA PHE A 118 -9.85 -4.81 20.83
C PHE A 118 -10.30 -6.23 20.45
N TYR A 119 -9.61 -7.30 20.88
CA TYR A 119 -9.95 -8.68 20.45
C TYR A 119 -11.32 -9.16 20.94
N ARG A 120 -11.98 -8.40 21.80
CA ARG A 120 -13.36 -8.64 22.25
C ARG A 120 -14.29 -7.47 21.92
N SER A 121 -13.88 -6.63 20.99
CA SER A 121 -14.65 -5.48 20.53
C SER A 121 -15.42 -5.83 19.27
N THR A 122 -16.60 -5.23 19.16
CA THR A 122 -17.47 -5.35 18.00
C THR A 122 -17.51 -4.02 17.28
N TRP A 123 -17.20 -4.04 16.00
CA TRP A 123 -17.38 -2.89 15.12
C TRP A 123 -18.83 -2.86 14.65
N ASN A 124 -19.55 -1.85 15.12
CA ASN A 124 -20.91 -1.52 14.69
C ASN A 124 -20.86 -0.30 13.75
N PRO A 125 -21.81 -0.19 12.80
CA PRO A 125 -21.87 0.96 11.92
C PRO A 125 -22.12 2.22 12.74
N LEU A 126 -21.42 3.32 12.39
CA LEU A 126 -21.56 4.61 13.06
C LEU A 126 -22.98 5.17 12.86
N ASP A 127 -23.52 5.03 11.64
CA ASP A 127 -24.90 5.39 11.29
C ASP A 127 -25.38 4.54 10.10
N ALA A 128 -26.07 3.43 10.39
CA ALA A 128 -26.58 2.51 9.36
C ALA A 128 -27.54 3.18 8.36
N ASN A 129 -28.32 4.20 8.78
CA ASN A 129 -29.23 4.88 7.88
C ASN A 129 -28.47 5.76 6.88
N LEU A 130 -27.43 6.45 7.35
CA LEU A 130 -26.55 7.23 6.49
C LEU A 130 -25.78 6.34 5.52
N LEU A 131 -25.23 5.21 6.00
CA LEU A 131 -24.54 4.24 5.16
C LEU A 131 -25.46 3.74 4.05
N ALA A 132 -26.64 3.18 4.38
CA ALA A 132 -27.62 2.71 3.41
C ALA A 132 -28.01 3.77 2.37
N LYS A 133 -28.23 5.01 2.82
CA LYS A 133 -28.63 6.12 1.95
C LYS A 133 -27.50 6.55 1.01
N THR A 134 -26.26 6.51 1.48
CA THR A 134 -25.10 7.06 0.76
C THR A 134 -24.51 6.05 -0.21
N THR A 135 -24.32 4.80 0.22
CA THR A 135 -23.78 3.73 -0.62
C THR A 135 -24.80 3.24 -1.64
N GLN A 136 -26.10 3.36 -1.31
CA GLN A 136 -27.21 2.86 -2.13
C GLN A 136 -27.12 1.34 -2.42
N ILE A 137 -26.41 0.60 -1.58
CA ILE A 137 -26.33 -0.87 -1.59
C ILE A 137 -26.75 -1.43 -0.24
N ALA A 138 -27.13 -2.71 -0.23
CA ALA A 138 -27.38 -3.45 1.01
C ALA A 138 -26.07 -3.62 1.81
N ASP A 139 -26.19 -3.83 3.11
CA ASP A 139 -25.07 -4.09 4.03
C ASP A 139 -24.23 -5.29 3.56
N ALA A 140 -24.88 -6.45 3.32
CA ALA A 140 -24.27 -7.56 2.57
C ALA A 140 -24.64 -7.45 1.09
N ALA A 141 -23.74 -6.88 0.29
CA ALA A 141 -23.94 -6.72 -1.15
C ALA A 141 -23.26 -7.85 -1.98
N PRO A 142 -23.73 -8.14 -3.20
CA PRO A 142 -23.14 -9.17 -4.05
C PRO A 142 -21.65 -8.94 -4.33
N GLY A 143 -20.84 -9.98 -4.16
CA GLY A 143 -19.40 -9.96 -4.40
C GLY A 143 -18.55 -9.55 -3.19
N GLU A 144 -19.15 -9.12 -2.08
CA GLU A 144 -18.41 -8.90 -0.82
C GLU A 144 -17.96 -10.23 -0.21
N GLY A 145 -16.80 -10.21 0.41
CA GLY A 145 -16.17 -11.41 0.97
C GLY A 145 -16.38 -11.57 2.47
N ALA A 146 -15.86 -12.70 2.95
CA ALA A 146 -15.70 -12.96 4.38
C ALA A 146 -14.25 -13.43 4.63
N PHE A 147 -13.66 -13.02 5.76
CA PHE A 147 -12.29 -13.36 6.09
C PHE A 147 -12.10 -13.45 7.61
N HIS A 148 -11.48 -14.55 8.08
CA HIS A 148 -11.24 -14.80 9.51
C HIS A 148 -12.49 -14.71 10.42
N GLY A 149 -13.70 -14.93 9.90
CA GLY A 149 -14.95 -14.78 10.66
C GLY A 149 -15.53 -13.36 10.66
N LEU A 150 -14.94 -12.43 9.90
CA LEU A 150 -15.61 -11.20 9.48
C LEU A 150 -16.48 -11.52 8.27
N ASP A 151 -17.79 -11.40 8.42
CA ASP A 151 -18.75 -11.69 7.35
C ASP A 151 -18.94 -10.46 6.43
N ALA A 152 -19.84 -10.57 5.45
CA ALA A 152 -20.12 -9.49 4.50
C ALA A 152 -20.97 -8.34 5.07
N ALA A 153 -21.59 -8.50 6.25
CA ALA A 153 -22.47 -7.50 6.83
C ALA A 153 -22.06 -7.17 8.26
N PHE A 154 -22.42 -5.97 8.69
CA PHE A 154 -22.34 -5.59 10.09
C PHE A 154 -23.27 -6.42 11.00
N PRO A 155 -22.93 -6.56 12.30
CA PRO A 155 -21.73 -6.07 12.96
C PRO A 155 -20.54 -7.04 12.88
N HIS A 156 -19.32 -6.49 12.94
CA HIS A 156 -18.07 -7.25 12.86
C HIS A 156 -17.48 -7.50 14.25
N ASP A 157 -17.70 -8.70 14.81
CA ASP A 157 -17.23 -9.07 16.16
C ASP A 157 -15.87 -9.78 16.16
N LEU A 158 -14.83 -9.11 16.67
CA LEU A 158 -13.50 -9.71 16.76
C LEU A 158 -13.44 -10.91 17.71
N ALA A 159 -14.35 -11.01 18.69
CA ALA A 159 -14.40 -12.17 19.59
C ALA A 159 -14.80 -13.46 18.86
N ALA A 160 -15.51 -13.34 17.73
CA ALA A 160 -15.95 -14.47 16.91
C ALA A 160 -14.89 -14.91 15.89
N THR A 161 -13.78 -14.16 15.76
CA THR A 161 -12.73 -14.45 14.77
C THR A 161 -11.77 -15.52 15.27
N GLU A 162 -11.34 -16.41 14.37
CA GLU A 162 -10.35 -17.46 14.66
C GLU A 162 -8.93 -16.91 14.84
N ALA A 163 -8.65 -15.74 14.27
CA ALA A 163 -7.34 -15.08 14.29
C ALA A 163 -7.48 -13.56 14.53
N PRO A 164 -7.81 -13.12 15.77
CA PRO A 164 -8.07 -11.70 16.06
C PRO A 164 -6.89 -10.77 15.71
N THR A 165 -5.65 -11.24 15.86
CA THR A 165 -4.44 -10.48 15.49
C THR A 165 -4.33 -10.21 13.99
N ARG A 166 -4.99 -11.00 13.15
CA ARG A 166 -5.01 -10.84 11.68
C ARG A 166 -6.29 -10.22 11.18
N ALA A 167 -7.42 -10.49 11.84
CA ALA A 167 -8.71 -9.89 11.50
C ALA A 167 -8.75 -8.39 11.81
N ILE A 168 -8.11 -7.95 12.90
CA ILE A 168 -8.19 -6.56 13.39
C ILE A 168 -7.78 -5.50 12.35
N ILE A 169 -6.81 -5.80 11.48
CA ILE A 169 -6.31 -4.87 10.46
C ILE A 169 -7.34 -4.55 9.37
N HIS A 170 -8.43 -5.33 9.27
CA HIS A 170 -9.54 -5.10 8.33
C HIS A 170 -10.65 -4.23 8.96
N THR A 171 -10.48 -3.80 10.22
CA THR A 171 -11.52 -3.10 10.98
C THR A 171 -11.07 -1.70 11.39
N THR A 172 -12.01 -0.88 11.88
CA THR A 172 -11.70 0.45 12.43
C THR A 172 -10.63 0.44 13.53
N PHE A 173 -10.47 -0.67 14.25
CA PHE A 173 -9.49 -0.77 15.32
C PHE A 173 -8.05 -0.81 14.79
N GLY A 174 -7.84 -1.15 13.52
CA GLY A 174 -6.53 -1.05 12.88
C GLY A 174 -6.03 0.39 12.86
N ASP A 175 -6.85 1.34 12.42
CA ASP A 175 -6.47 2.77 12.42
C ASP A 175 -6.33 3.32 13.84
N ASP A 176 -7.13 2.86 14.81
CA ASP A 176 -6.94 3.24 16.22
C ASP A 176 -5.55 2.85 16.74
N ILE A 177 -5.02 1.68 16.34
CA ILE A 177 -3.66 1.24 16.68
C ILE A 177 -2.60 2.14 16.03
N VAL A 178 -2.83 2.59 14.78
CA VAL A 178 -1.94 3.55 14.10
C VAL A 178 -1.94 4.88 14.85
N PHE A 179 -3.11 5.39 15.24
CA PHE A 179 -3.20 6.65 15.98
C PHE A 179 -2.53 6.58 17.35
N ASP A 180 -2.63 5.46 18.07
CA ASP A 180 -1.88 5.25 19.32
C ASP A 180 -0.37 5.42 19.10
N ALA A 181 0.18 4.86 18.02
CA ALA A 181 1.59 5.02 17.69
C ALA A 181 1.94 6.44 17.25
N VAL A 182 1.04 7.13 16.53
CA VAL A 182 1.22 8.54 16.17
C VAL A 182 1.34 9.42 17.41
N TYR A 183 0.43 9.27 18.39
CA TYR A 183 0.52 10.03 19.64
C TYR A 183 1.75 9.64 20.46
N GLY A 184 2.08 8.34 20.51
CA GLY A 184 3.33 7.88 21.14
C GLY A 184 4.58 8.51 20.53
N ALA A 185 4.64 8.65 19.20
CA ALA A 185 5.75 9.32 18.51
C ALA A 185 5.79 10.82 18.82
N LEU A 186 4.65 11.52 18.82
CA LEU A 186 4.57 12.94 19.20
C LEU A 186 5.04 13.18 20.65
N ASP A 187 4.78 12.23 21.55
CA ASP A 187 5.20 12.32 22.96
C ASP A 187 6.71 12.07 23.13
N ASN A 188 7.30 11.17 22.35
CA ASN A 188 8.62 10.59 22.63
C ASN A 188 9.72 10.92 21.60
N MET A 189 9.39 11.51 20.45
CA MET A 189 10.35 11.82 19.39
C MET A 189 10.60 13.33 19.20
N ASP A 190 10.11 14.16 20.12
CA ASP A 190 10.27 15.63 20.10
C ASP A 190 9.87 16.31 18.79
N LEU A 191 8.89 15.72 18.09
CA LEU A 191 8.40 16.22 16.81
C LEU A 191 7.77 17.61 16.96
N GLY A 192 8.28 18.59 16.21
CA GLY A 192 7.78 19.96 16.18
C GLY A 192 8.06 20.75 17.46
N LYS A 193 9.02 20.33 18.29
CA LYS A 193 9.36 21.01 19.56
C LYS A 193 10.49 22.03 19.46
N ASP A 194 11.18 22.11 18.32
CA ASP A 194 12.22 23.10 18.08
C ASP A 194 12.08 23.78 16.70
N ALA A 195 13.07 24.59 16.32
CA ALA A 195 13.02 25.37 15.07
C ALA A 195 13.34 24.55 13.81
N THR A 196 13.78 23.31 13.96
CA THR A 196 14.07 22.37 12.88
C THR A 196 12.78 21.66 12.49
N PRO A 197 12.38 21.69 11.20
CA PRO A 197 11.18 21.00 10.79
C PRO A 197 11.37 19.48 10.80
N ASP A 198 10.34 18.76 11.25
CA ASP A 198 10.32 17.29 11.33
C ASP A 198 9.33 16.70 10.32
N LEU A 199 9.46 15.39 10.06
CA LEU A 199 8.57 14.65 9.16
C LEU A 199 7.84 13.53 9.90
N LEU A 200 6.51 13.63 9.95
CA LEU A 200 5.62 12.55 10.38
C LEU A 200 4.85 12.03 9.17
N ALA A 201 5.13 10.80 8.76
CA ALA A 201 4.42 10.11 7.68
C ALA A 201 3.50 9.03 8.25
N ILE A 202 2.23 9.04 7.85
CA ILE A 202 1.21 8.11 8.36
C ILE A 202 0.51 7.44 7.18
N SER A 203 0.40 6.12 7.23
CA SER A 203 -0.29 5.31 6.22
C SER A 203 -1.38 4.48 6.90
N PHE A 204 -2.64 4.80 6.61
CA PHE A 204 -3.81 4.11 7.15
C PHE A 204 -4.14 2.89 6.29
N GLY A 205 -3.84 1.69 6.81
CA GLY A 205 -3.95 0.45 6.05
C GLY A 205 -5.31 -0.21 6.10
N ALA A 206 -6.18 0.16 7.06
CA ALA A 206 -7.44 -0.52 7.28
C ALA A 206 -8.40 -0.34 6.10
N HIS A 207 -8.41 0.84 5.48
CA HIS A 207 -9.21 1.13 4.27
C HIS A 207 -8.88 0.19 3.12
N ASP A 208 -7.61 -0.17 2.94
CA ASP A 208 -7.22 -1.09 1.88
C ASP A 208 -7.58 -2.55 2.22
N TYR A 209 -7.31 -3.01 3.44
CA TYR A 209 -7.70 -4.35 3.86
C TYR A 209 -9.23 -4.56 3.81
N ALA A 210 -9.99 -3.58 4.29
CA ALA A 210 -11.44 -3.58 4.17
C ALA A 210 -11.89 -3.48 2.70
N GLY A 211 -11.27 -2.58 1.93
CA GLY A 211 -11.57 -2.41 0.51
C GLY A 211 -11.34 -3.67 -0.32
N HIS A 212 -10.26 -4.42 -0.05
CA HIS A 212 -10.03 -5.72 -0.67
C HIS A 212 -11.17 -6.71 -0.40
N LEU A 213 -11.74 -6.70 0.81
CA LEU A 213 -12.75 -7.67 1.24
C LEU A 213 -14.17 -7.29 0.78
N TRP A 214 -14.59 -6.05 1.03
CA TRP A 214 -15.97 -5.59 0.82
C TRP A 214 -16.12 -4.62 -0.37
N GLY A 215 -15.02 -4.08 -0.90
CA GLY A 215 -15.04 -3.18 -2.05
C GLY A 215 -15.11 -1.70 -1.67
N PRO A 216 -14.71 -0.79 -2.59
CA PRO A 216 -14.60 0.64 -2.31
C PRO A 216 -15.94 1.35 -2.09
N ASP A 217 -17.05 0.73 -2.47
CA ASP A 217 -18.43 1.23 -2.35
C ASP A 217 -19.17 0.65 -1.13
N SER A 218 -18.52 -0.17 -0.31
CA SER A 218 -19.14 -0.87 0.82
C SER A 218 -19.50 0.03 2.00
N TRP A 219 -20.35 -0.48 2.88
CA TRP A 219 -20.67 0.18 4.15
C TRP A 219 -19.42 0.32 5.03
N GLU A 220 -18.56 -0.69 5.07
CA GLU A 220 -17.32 -0.73 5.84
C GLU A 220 -16.34 0.36 5.42
N VAL A 221 -16.10 0.53 4.11
CA VAL A 221 -15.15 1.53 3.62
C VAL A 221 -15.67 2.95 3.86
N LEU A 222 -16.98 3.18 3.71
CA LEU A 222 -17.58 4.47 4.05
C LEU A 222 -17.51 4.75 5.55
N ASP A 223 -17.82 3.77 6.39
CA ASP A 223 -17.74 3.90 7.86
C ASP A 223 -16.31 4.19 8.33
N LEU A 224 -15.31 3.47 7.79
CA LEU A 224 -13.88 3.74 8.01
C LEU A 224 -13.50 5.15 7.57
N THR A 225 -14.00 5.62 6.43
CA THR A 225 -13.73 6.97 5.93
C THR A 225 -14.29 8.03 6.87
N MET A 226 -15.53 7.85 7.35
CA MET A 226 -16.17 8.75 8.31
C MET A 226 -15.43 8.80 9.65
N ARG A 227 -14.94 7.64 10.12
CA ARG A 227 -14.15 7.57 11.37
C ARG A 227 -12.77 8.19 11.21
N LEU A 228 -12.13 8.01 10.07
CA LEU A 228 -10.86 8.66 9.75
C LEU A 228 -11.00 10.18 9.76
N ASP A 229 -12.07 10.74 9.19
CA ASP A 229 -12.36 12.18 9.24
C ASP A 229 -12.40 12.71 10.69
N LEU A 230 -13.16 12.04 11.56
CA LEU A 230 -13.23 12.37 12.99
C LEU A 230 -11.87 12.25 13.70
N ALA A 231 -11.07 11.23 13.37
CA ALA A 231 -9.77 10.99 13.98
C ALA A 231 -8.72 12.01 13.50
N LEU A 232 -8.73 12.38 12.22
CA LEU A 232 -7.91 13.46 11.67
C LEU A 232 -8.23 14.80 12.34
N GLY A 233 -9.51 15.10 12.58
CA GLY A 233 -9.90 16.29 13.34
C GLY A 233 -9.26 16.34 14.73
N LYS A 234 -9.21 15.22 15.45
CA LYS A 234 -8.52 15.13 16.75
C LYS A 234 -7.01 15.29 16.62
N LEU A 235 -6.40 14.69 15.59
CA LEU A 235 -4.97 14.84 15.33
C LEU A 235 -4.63 16.30 15.05
N PHE A 236 -5.41 17.00 14.23
CA PHE A 236 -5.18 18.41 13.91
C PHE A 236 -5.29 19.32 15.14
N THR A 237 -6.31 19.12 15.99
CA THR A 237 -6.40 19.79 17.29
C THR A 237 -5.17 19.52 18.16
N THR A 238 -4.71 18.27 18.19
CA THR A 238 -3.51 17.88 18.96
C THR A 238 -2.25 18.56 18.42
N LEU A 239 -2.11 18.70 17.10
CA LEU A 239 -0.98 19.40 16.49
C LEU A 239 -1.04 20.91 16.77
N ASP A 240 -2.23 21.52 16.74
CA ASP A 240 -2.42 22.92 17.13
C ASP A 240 -2.01 23.17 18.59
N GLU A 241 -2.31 22.24 19.49
CA GLU A 241 -1.97 22.32 20.92
C GLU A 241 -0.48 22.08 21.19
N ARG A 242 0.13 21.08 20.53
CA ARG A 242 1.50 20.61 20.85
C ARG A 242 2.60 21.27 20.03
N VAL A 243 2.33 21.54 18.75
CA VAL A 243 3.29 22.17 17.82
C VAL A 243 2.99 23.66 17.68
N GLY A 244 1.70 24.01 17.77
CA GLY A 244 1.22 25.39 17.63
C GLY A 244 0.43 25.59 16.35
N ALA A 245 -0.73 26.23 16.47
CA ALA A 245 -1.55 26.58 15.31
C ALA A 245 -0.74 27.37 14.28
N GLY A 246 -0.76 26.90 13.03
CA GLY A 246 0.02 27.50 11.95
C GLY A 246 1.52 27.16 11.95
N GLN A 247 1.98 26.23 12.79
CA GLN A 247 3.36 25.73 12.82
C GLN A 247 3.51 24.32 12.21
N TRP A 248 2.43 23.74 11.70
CA TRP A 248 2.43 22.45 11.01
C TRP A 248 1.69 22.56 9.67
N ALA A 249 1.99 21.61 8.78
CA ALA A 249 1.32 21.44 7.49
C ALA A 249 1.12 19.95 7.21
N ALA A 250 0.16 19.61 6.35
CA ALA A 250 -0.15 18.24 5.96
C ALA A 250 -0.40 18.14 4.45
N VAL A 251 0.02 17.00 3.89
CA VAL A 251 -0.36 16.56 2.56
C VAL A 251 -1.02 15.20 2.71
N LEU A 252 -2.28 15.08 2.29
CA LEU A 252 -3.04 13.82 2.30
C LEU A 252 -3.22 13.32 0.86
N THR A 253 -2.91 12.06 0.63
CA THR A 253 -3.10 11.36 -0.64
C THR A 253 -3.41 9.88 -0.39
N SER A 254 -3.74 9.15 -1.45
CA SER A 254 -3.71 7.68 -1.48
C SER A 254 -2.53 7.19 -2.32
N ASP A 255 -2.06 5.98 -2.05
CA ASP A 255 -1.06 5.27 -2.88
C ASP A 255 -1.68 4.73 -4.18
N HIS A 256 -2.97 4.39 -4.14
CA HIS A 256 -3.77 4.02 -5.31
C HIS A 256 -5.28 4.25 -5.08
N GLY A 257 -6.06 4.06 -6.14
CA GLY A 257 -7.51 3.89 -6.09
C GLY A 257 -7.89 2.41 -5.94
N ALA A 258 -9.08 2.01 -6.40
CA ALA A 258 -9.50 0.61 -6.36
C ALA A 258 -10.47 0.27 -7.49
N THR A 259 -10.36 -0.96 -8.01
CA THR A 259 -11.33 -1.48 -8.96
C THR A 259 -12.65 -1.73 -8.21
N PRO A 260 -13.82 -1.30 -8.72
CA PRO A 260 -15.10 -1.71 -8.15
C PRO A 260 -15.24 -3.23 -8.14
N ILE A 261 -16.00 -3.78 -7.18
CA ILE A 261 -16.30 -5.22 -7.18
C ILE A 261 -16.97 -5.61 -8.50
N VAL A 262 -16.44 -6.65 -9.14
CA VAL A 262 -16.85 -7.08 -10.49
C VAL A 262 -18.37 -7.30 -10.58
N ASP A 263 -18.97 -7.91 -9.57
CA ASP A 263 -20.40 -8.22 -9.48
C ASP A 263 -21.31 -6.97 -9.45
N ARG A 264 -20.75 -5.81 -9.07
CA ARG A 264 -21.46 -4.52 -8.97
C ARG A 264 -20.89 -3.44 -9.89
N GLY A 265 -19.79 -3.75 -10.59
CA GLY A 265 -19.03 -2.84 -11.42
C GLY A 265 -19.67 -2.59 -12.78
N LYS A 266 -18.90 -1.99 -13.69
CA LYS A 266 -19.36 -1.72 -15.06
C LYS A 266 -19.75 -3.02 -15.78
N PRO A 267 -20.83 -3.03 -16.60
CA PRO A 267 -21.18 -4.17 -17.42
C PRO A 267 -19.99 -4.64 -18.27
N GLY A 268 -19.74 -5.95 -18.24
CA GLY A 268 -18.61 -6.56 -18.96
C GLY A 268 -17.33 -6.69 -18.13
N GLY A 269 -17.27 -6.20 -16.89
CA GLY A 269 -16.20 -6.52 -15.94
C GLY A 269 -16.11 -8.03 -15.69
N ARG A 270 -14.91 -8.52 -15.38
CA ARG A 270 -14.64 -9.96 -15.23
C ARG A 270 -13.52 -10.23 -14.23
N ARG A 271 -13.75 -11.24 -13.40
CA ARG A 271 -12.71 -11.91 -12.61
C ARG A 271 -12.11 -13.05 -13.44
N ILE A 272 -10.86 -12.90 -13.83
CA ILE A 272 -10.13 -13.81 -14.72
C ILE A 272 -9.28 -14.74 -13.85
N PRO A 273 -9.59 -16.05 -13.77
CA PRO A 273 -8.79 -17.00 -13.00
C PRO A 273 -7.37 -17.12 -13.55
N THR A 274 -6.37 -17.29 -12.69
CA THR A 274 -4.97 -17.46 -13.12
C THR A 274 -4.79 -18.72 -13.96
N ALA A 275 -5.67 -19.72 -13.79
CA ALA A 275 -5.71 -20.93 -14.61
C ALA A 275 -5.98 -20.65 -16.10
N GLU A 276 -6.70 -19.58 -16.45
CA GLU A 276 -6.91 -19.20 -17.87
C GLU A 276 -5.66 -18.59 -18.48
N ILE A 277 -4.93 -17.78 -17.70
CA ILE A 277 -3.62 -17.24 -18.06
C ILE A 277 -2.64 -18.40 -18.30
N ALA A 278 -2.59 -19.36 -17.36
CA ALA A 278 -1.74 -20.54 -17.46
C ALA A 278 -2.05 -21.37 -18.72
N LYS A 279 -3.34 -21.66 -18.97
CA LYS A 279 -3.78 -22.43 -20.14
C LYS A 279 -3.42 -21.76 -21.46
N ALA A 280 -3.58 -20.44 -21.56
CA ALA A 280 -3.23 -19.67 -22.76
C ALA A 280 -1.72 -19.74 -23.03
N ILE A 281 -0.90 -19.58 -22.00
CA ILE A 281 0.56 -19.65 -22.09
C ILE A 281 1.01 -21.05 -22.48
N ASP A 282 0.56 -22.08 -21.77
CA ASP A 282 0.99 -23.46 -22.01
C ASP A 282 0.59 -23.94 -23.42
N GLY A 283 -0.59 -23.55 -23.90
CA GLY A 283 -1.03 -23.82 -25.26
C GLY A 283 -0.18 -23.11 -26.32
N ALA A 284 0.12 -21.82 -26.11
CA ALA A 284 0.93 -21.04 -27.04
C ALA A 284 2.39 -21.51 -27.11
N LEU A 285 2.90 -22.08 -26.02
CA LEU A 285 4.29 -22.52 -25.89
C LEU A 285 4.51 -24.01 -26.23
N ALA A 286 3.46 -24.80 -26.41
CA ALA A 286 3.56 -26.22 -26.80
C ALA A 286 4.42 -26.49 -28.05
N PRO A 287 4.42 -25.64 -29.12
CA PRO A 287 5.32 -25.83 -30.26
C PRO A 287 6.81 -25.60 -29.94
N TYR A 288 7.11 -24.99 -28.80
CA TYR A 288 8.46 -24.61 -28.39
C TYR A 288 9.06 -25.58 -27.35
N GLY A 289 8.28 -26.54 -26.84
CA GLY A 289 8.76 -27.56 -25.91
C GLY A 289 7.65 -28.20 -25.07
N THR A 290 8.07 -28.99 -24.07
CA THR A 290 7.15 -29.65 -23.12
C THR A 290 7.04 -28.82 -21.84
N GLY A 291 5.81 -28.39 -21.51
CA GLY A 291 5.50 -27.64 -20.28
C GLY A 291 5.32 -28.53 -19.03
N PRO A 292 4.71 -27.98 -17.96
CA PRO A 292 4.08 -26.66 -17.88
C PRO A 292 5.10 -25.53 -17.92
N PHE A 293 4.76 -24.46 -18.63
CA PHE A 293 5.58 -23.25 -18.76
C PHE A 293 5.15 -22.16 -17.79
N PHE A 294 3.85 -22.02 -17.51
CA PHE A 294 3.39 -21.07 -16.51
C PHE A 294 3.87 -21.48 -15.11
N LEU A 295 4.45 -20.54 -14.37
CA LEU A 295 4.85 -20.74 -12.97
C LEU A 295 3.94 -19.95 -12.01
N LYS A 296 3.77 -18.65 -12.26
CA LYS A 296 3.02 -17.78 -11.34
C LYS A 296 2.53 -16.51 -12.02
N PHE A 297 1.40 -16.01 -11.55
CA PHE A 297 0.95 -14.63 -11.75
C PHE A 297 1.08 -13.86 -10.42
N SER A 298 1.62 -12.65 -10.45
CA SER A 298 1.72 -11.76 -9.28
C SER A 298 1.85 -10.31 -9.76
N SER A 299 0.98 -9.42 -9.29
CA SER A 299 0.97 -7.98 -9.61
C SER A 299 1.19 -7.69 -11.11
N SER A 300 0.30 -8.21 -11.97
CA SER A 300 0.36 -8.08 -13.43
C SER A 300 1.57 -8.73 -14.13
N ASN A 301 2.50 -9.33 -13.38
CA ASN A 301 3.62 -10.09 -13.91
C ASN A 301 3.28 -11.57 -14.04
N VAL A 302 3.68 -12.16 -15.15
CA VAL A 302 3.67 -13.60 -15.38
C VAL A 302 5.11 -14.10 -15.34
N TYR A 303 5.36 -15.05 -14.46
CA TYR A 303 6.62 -15.75 -14.32
C TYR A 303 6.49 -17.11 -15.00
N LEU A 304 7.46 -17.46 -15.86
CA LEU A 304 7.57 -18.75 -16.53
C LEU A 304 8.52 -19.69 -15.77
N GLY A 305 8.23 -20.98 -15.74
CA GLY A 305 8.96 -22.00 -14.99
C GLY A 305 10.19 -22.56 -15.71
N PRO A 306 10.91 -23.52 -15.09
CA PRO A 306 12.13 -24.11 -15.64
C PRO A 306 11.97 -24.73 -17.04
N ALA A 307 10.77 -25.17 -17.41
CA ALA A 307 10.51 -25.66 -18.77
C ALA A 307 10.80 -24.59 -19.85
N PHE A 308 10.57 -23.31 -19.53
CA PHE A 308 10.85 -22.20 -20.42
C PHE A 308 12.36 -21.94 -20.57
N ASP A 309 13.19 -22.36 -19.59
CA ASP A 309 14.64 -22.24 -19.68
C ASP A 309 15.25 -23.14 -20.74
N MET A 310 14.54 -24.20 -21.14
CA MET A 310 14.93 -25.10 -22.21
C MET A 310 14.52 -24.61 -23.61
N VAL A 311 13.75 -23.53 -23.72
CA VAL A 311 13.28 -22.99 -25.01
C VAL A 311 14.41 -22.24 -25.71
N THR A 312 14.70 -22.60 -26.97
CA THR A 312 15.77 -21.98 -27.77
C THR A 312 15.34 -20.68 -28.44
N HIS A 313 14.12 -20.62 -28.98
CA HIS A 313 13.57 -19.44 -29.68
C HIS A 313 12.76 -18.53 -28.73
N ARG A 314 13.37 -18.11 -27.61
CA ARG A 314 12.69 -17.41 -26.50
C ARG A 314 11.90 -16.18 -26.94
N ASP A 315 12.47 -15.32 -27.80
CA ASP A 315 11.79 -14.12 -28.27
C ASP A 315 10.51 -14.42 -29.07
N ALA A 316 10.53 -15.47 -29.90
CA ALA A 316 9.36 -15.88 -30.66
C ALA A 316 8.31 -16.52 -29.74
N ALA A 317 8.75 -17.33 -28.78
CA ALA A 317 7.92 -17.96 -27.78
C ALA A 317 7.20 -16.93 -26.89
N LEU A 318 7.90 -15.90 -26.39
CA LEU A 318 7.30 -14.82 -25.60
C LEU A 318 6.29 -14.00 -26.40
N ARG A 319 6.56 -13.71 -27.67
CA ARG A 319 5.58 -13.06 -28.54
C ARG A 319 4.32 -13.91 -28.71
N ALA A 320 4.48 -15.20 -29.01
CA ALA A 320 3.34 -16.12 -29.15
C ALA A 320 2.50 -16.21 -27.87
N ALA A 321 3.14 -16.25 -26.70
CA ALA A 321 2.44 -16.24 -25.41
C ALA A 321 1.72 -14.91 -25.15
N ALA A 322 2.36 -13.77 -25.42
CA ALA A 322 1.73 -12.45 -25.29
C ALA A 322 0.52 -12.30 -26.23
N ASP A 323 0.65 -12.72 -27.49
CA ASP A 323 -0.43 -12.68 -28.48
C ASP A 323 -1.58 -13.57 -28.04
N ALA A 324 -1.32 -14.79 -27.54
CA ALA A 324 -2.36 -15.67 -27.01
C ALA A 324 -3.09 -15.03 -25.81
N LEU A 325 -2.38 -14.41 -24.88
CA LEU A 325 -2.98 -13.71 -23.75
C LEU A 325 -3.84 -12.53 -24.19
N ALA A 326 -3.41 -11.77 -25.20
CA ALA A 326 -4.16 -10.65 -25.75
C ALA A 326 -5.47 -11.07 -26.44
N THR A 327 -5.64 -12.35 -26.80
CA THR A 327 -6.92 -12.88 -27.33
C THR A 327 -7.91 -13.28 -26.25
N LEU A 328 -7.48 -13.36 -24.98
CA LEU A 328 -8.39 -13.71 -23.90
C LEU A 328 -9.42 -12.59 -23.68
N PRO A 329 -10.70 -12.93 -23.45
CA PRO A 329 -11.70 -11.94 -23.05
C PRO A 329 -11.24 -11.16 -21.83
N ASN A 330 -11.44 -9.84 -21.87
CA ASN A 330 -11.13 -8.91 -20.78
C ASN A 330 -9.63 -8.71 -20.49
N ILE A 331 -8.73 -9.04 -21.42
CA ILE A 331 -7.34 -8.59 -21.40
C ILE A 331 -7.20 -7.34 -22.27
N ALA A 332 -6.70 -6.24 -21.70
CA ALA A 332 -6.46 -4.99 -22.41
C ALA A 332 -5.11 -4.99 -23.12
N ALA A 333 -4.09 -5.57 -22.50
CA ALA A 333 -2.76 -5.68 -23.06
C ALA A 333 -2.00 -6.87 -22.45
N ALA A 334 -1.14 -7.48 -23.26
CA ALA A 334 -0.11 -8.41 -22.82
C ALA A 334 1.14 -8.17 -23.67
N ALA A 335 2.32 -8.16 -23.04
CA ALA A 335 3.57 -7.98 -23.77
C ALA A 335 4.74 -8.65 -23.05
N PRO A 336 5.81 -9.04 -23.78
CA PRO A 336 7.08 -9.41 -23.15
C PRO A 336 7.65 -8.22 -22.36
N SER A 337 7.94 -8.43 -21.08
CA SER A 337 8.37 -7.35 -20.17
C SER A 337 9.64 -6.65 -20.64
N ALA A 338 10.58 -7.39 -21.24
CA ALA A 338 11.80 -6.82 -21.81
C ALA A 338 11.56 -5.83 -22.96
N LYS A 339 10.40 -5.89 -23.65
CA LYS A 339 10.02 -4.93 -24.70
C LYS A 339 9.35 -3.68 -24.12
N LEU A 340 8.89 -3.75 -22.88
CA LEU A 340 8.27 -2.63 -22.15
C LEU A 340 9.32 -1.77 -21.44
N ALA A 341 10.49 -2.30 -21.10
CA ALA A 341 11.58 -1.53 -20.49
C ALA A 341 12.14 -0.42 -21.41
N GLY A 342 12.81 0.58 -20.84
CA GLY A 342 13.55 1.62 -21.57
C GLY A 342 13.01 3.03 -21.35
N ASN A 343 12.96 3.86 -22.40
CA ASN A 343 12.53 5.25 -22.31
C ASN A 343 11.01 5.37 -22.19
N CYS A 344 10.48 5.34 -20.97
CA CYS A 344 9.04 5.45 -20.70
C CYS A 344 8.45 6.80 -21.09
N GLU A 345 9.23 7.89 -21.07
CA GLU A 345 8.77 9.23 -21.46
C GLU A 345 8.47 9.35 -22.96
N ALA A 346 9.04 8.47 -23.79
CA ALA A 346 8.75 8.41 -25.22
C ALA A 346 7.46 7.65 -25.55
N ARG A 347 6.89 6.92 -24.58
CA ARG A 347 5.68 6.11 -24.75
C ARG A 347 4.43 6.93 -24.40
N ARG A 348 3.25 6.42 -24.73
CA ARG A 348 1.96 7.08 -24.40
C ARG A 348 0.92 6.09 -23.92
N GLY A 349 -0.08 6.58 -23.18
CA GLY A 349 -1.24 5.81 -22.76
C GLY A 349 -0.86 4.58 -21.93
N LEU A 350 -1.51 3.45 -22.22
CA LEU A 350 -1.32 2.19 -21.48
C LEU A 350 0.13 1.68 -21.55
N GLU A 351 0.78 1.80 -22.70
CA GLU A 351 2.17 1.34 -22.88
C GLU A 351 3.15 2.10 -21.99
N GLN A 352 2.92 3.40 -21.79
CA GLN A 352 3.72 4.20 -20.86
C GLN A 352 3.52 3.75 -19.41
N ALA A 353 2.29 3.49 -19.00
CA ALA A 353 1.99 3.01 -17.65
C ALA A 353 2.63 1.63 -17.39
N MET A 354 2.55 0.72 -18.38
CA MET A 354 3.23 -0.58 -18.30
C MET A 354 4.75 -0.43 -18.22
N CYS A 355 5.35 0.48 -18.98
CA CYS A 355 6.80 0.75 -18.93
C CYS A 355 7.25 1.16 -17.52
N PHE A 356 6.52 2.07 -16.86
CA PHE A 356 6.84 2.52 -15.50
C PHE A 356 6.73 1.41 -14.44
N ALA A 357 5.99 0.33 -14.72
CA ALA A 357 5.87 -0.82 -13.83
C ALA A 357 7.00 -1.85 -13.97
N ILE A 358 7.84 -1.73 -15.01
CA ILE A 358 8.94 -2.68 -15.24
C ILE A 358 10.15 -2.31 -14.41
N VAL A 359 10.48 -3.17 -13.44
CA VAL A 359 11.72 -3.09 -12.67
C VAL A 359 12.69 -4.11 -13.23
N ASP A 360 13.83 -3.61 -13.73
CA ASP A 360 14.88 -4.45 -14.28
C ASP A 360 15.39 -5.47 -13.25
N GLY A 361 15.55 -6.71 -13.71
CA GLY A 361 15.94 -7.89 -12.91
C GLY A 361 14.82 -8.54 -12.10
N GLU A 362 13.67 -7.87 -11.92
CA GLU A 362 12.60 -8.35 -11.01
C GLU A 362 11.30 -8.68 -11.75
N ALA A 363 11.05 -8.05 -12.92
CA ALA A 363 9.85 -8.30 -13.70
C ALA A 363 9.77 -9.75 -14.22
N GLY A 364 8.55 -10.29 -14.29
CA GLY A 364 8.27 -11.57 -14.95
C GLY A 364 8.52 -11.48 -16.46
N GLU A 365 8.49 -12.61 -17.18
CA GLU A 365 8.77 -12.61 -18.62
C GLU A 365 7.68 -11.92 -19.44
N LEU A 366 6.44 -11.91 -18.95
CA LEU A 366 5.32 -11.21 -19.56
C LEU A 366 4.64 -10.29 -18.55
N PHE A 367 4.12 -9.17 -19.03
CA PHE A 367 3.28 -8.26 -18.26
C PHE A 367 1.88 -8.23 -18.88
N VAL A 368 0.85 -8.41 -18.05
CA VAL A 368 -0.53 -8.59 -18.49
C VAL A 368 -1.43 -7.64 -17.72
N VAL A 369 -2.30 -6.95 -18.46
CA VAL A 369 -3.23 -5.96 -17.92
C VAL A 369 -4.66 -6.36 -18.28
N PRO A 370 -5.54 -6.60 -17.30
CA PRO A 370 -6.98 -6.79 -17.57
C PRO A 370 -7.60 -5.48 -18.08
N VAL A 371 -8.80 -5.50 -18.65
CA VAL A 371 -9.56 -4.26 -18.95
C VAL A 371 -10.04 -3.56 -17.67
N ALA A 372 -10.40 -2.28 -17.76
CA ALA A 372 -10.96 -1.54 -16.62
C ALA A 372 -12.21 -2.22 -16.05
N GLY A 373 -12.32 -2.33 -14.72
CA GLY A 373 -13.38 -3.10 -14.05
C GLY A 373 -13.20 -4.63 -14.07
N SER A 374 -12.08 -5.14 -14.60
CA SER A 374 -11.69 -6.54 -14.52
C SER A 374 -10.44 -6.71 -13.67
N LEU A 375 -10.26 -7.92 -13.12
CA LEU A 375 -9.10 -8.30 -12.34
C LEU A 375 -8.68 -9.73 -12.66
N ILE A 376 -7.38 -10.02 -12.55
CA ILE A 376 -6.84 -11.38 -12.67
C ILE A 376 -6.64 -11.88 -11.25
N SER A 377 -7.46 -12.83 -10.81
CA SER A 377 -7.49 -13.28 -9.41
C SER A 377 -8.19 -14.62 -9.27
N ASP A 378 -7.73 -15.38 -8.28
CA ASP A 378 -8.35 -16.64 -7.85
C ASP A 378 -9.29 -16.46 -6.63
N TYR A 379 -9.30 -15.28 -6.00
CA TYR A 379 -10.27 -14.95 -4.96
C TYR A 379 -11.65 -14.82 -5.57
N MET A 380 -12.68 -15.43 -4.98
CA MET A 380 -14.04 -15.44 -5.56
C MET A 380 -14.88 -14.20 -5.24
N SER A 381 -14.47 -13.40 -4.27
CA SER A 381 -15.13 -12.19 -3.80
C SER A 381 -14.11 -11.05 -3.66
N GLY A 382 -14.57 -9.89 -3.22
CA GLY A 382 -13.73 -8.72 -2.99
C GLY A 382 -13.18 -8.13 -4.28
N THR A 383 -12.15 -7.29 -4.14
CA THR A 383 -11.54 -6.60 -5.28
C THR A 383 -10.04 -6.39 -5.11
N HIS A 384 -9.40 -5.78 -6.12
CA HIS A 384 -7.98 -5.46 -6.16
C HIS A 384 -7.75 -4.16 -6.95
N HIS A 385 -6.48 -3.77 -7.11
CA HIS A 385 -6.11 -2.47 -7.69
C HIS A 385 -4.90 -2.51 -8.65
N ASP A 386 -4.76 -3.58 -9.45
CA ASP A 386 -3.56 -3.81 -10.29
C ASP A 386 -3.59 -3.18 -11.69
N ALA A 387 -4.75 -2.73 -12.15
CA ALA A 387 -4.93 -2.28 -13.53
C ALA A 387 -4.65 -0.77 -13.66
N PRO A 388 -3.86 -0.29 -14.63
CA PRO A 388 -3.44 1.11 -14.73
C PRO A 388 -4.50 2.03 -15.35
N PHE A 389 -5.77 1.88 -14.95
CA PHE A 389 -6.88 2.75 -15.34
C PHE A 389 -7.26 3.74 -14.23
N ASP A 390 -8.18 4.65 -14.54
CA ASP A 390 -8.54 5.77 -13.68
C ASP A 390 -9.10 5.35 -12.32
N ASP A 391 -9.82 4.22 -12.25
CA ASP A 391 -10.34 3.64 -11.00
C ASP A 391 -9.23 3.34 -9.99
N ASN A 392 -8.04 2.95 -10.47
CA ASN A 392 -6.89 2.59 -9.65
C ASN A 392 -5.81 3.67 -9.56
N ARG A 393 -5.79 4.65 -10.47
CA ARG A 393 -4.73 5.67 -10.55
C ARG A 393 -5.18 7.05 -10.08
N ARG A 394 -6.48 7.31 -10.01
CA ARG A 394 -6.99 8.60 -9.58
C ARG A 394 -7.06 8.64 -8.06
N VAL A 395 -6.22 9.48 -7.46
CA VAL A 395 -6.14 9.68 -6.01
C VAL A 395 -6.32 11.15 -5.66
N PRO A 396 -6.85 11.50 -4.48
CA PRO A 396 -6.86 12.88 -4.01
C PRO A 396 -5.44 13.33 -3.67
N ILE A 397 -5.15 14.62 -3.85
CA ILE A 397 -3.99 15.26 -3.21
C ILE A 397 -4.52 16.52 -2.54
N LEU A 398 -4.57 16.50 -1.20
CA LEU A 398 -5.05 17.61 -0.38
C LEU A 398 -3.84 18.22 0.32
N VAL A 399 -3.72 19.54 0.28
CA VAL A 399 -2.65 20.27 0.97
C VAL A 399 -3.29 21.21 1.99
N LEU A 400 -2.94 21.02 3.25
CA LEU A 400 -3.29 21.91 4.35
C LEU A 400 -1.99 22.55 4.84
N ALA A 401 -1.84 23.86 4.65
CA ALA A 401 -0.61 24.54 5.05
C ALA A 401 -0.88 26.00 5.42
N PRO A 402 -0.11 26.58 6.36
CA PRO A 402 -0.17 28.00 6.69
C PRO A 402 0.08 28.85 5.45
N GLY A 403 -0.81 29.80 5.18
CA GLY A 403 -0.69 30.72 4.04
C GLY A 403 -1.19 30.16 2.70
N VAL A 404 -1.66 28.91 2.62
CA VAL A 404 -2.36 28.39 1.45
C VAL A 404 -3.86 28.71 1.56
N ALA A 405 -4.41 29.39 0.54
CA ALA A 405 -5.80 29.81 0.56
C ALA A 405 -6.76 28.61 0.37
N PRO A 406 -7.87 28.53 1.12
CA PRO A 406 -8.89 27.52 0.87
C PRO A 406 -9.46 27.64 -0.54
N GLY A 407 -9.65 26.50 -1.20
CA GLY A 407 -10.34 26.45 -2.50
C GLY A 407 -9.42 26.56 -3.73
N ASP A 408 -8.10 26.69 -3.56
CA ASP A 408 -7.16 26.51 -4.66
C ASP A 408 -7.27 25.07 -5.19
N ARG A 409 -7.66 24.95 -6.46
CA ARG A 409 -7.84 23.66 -7.14
C ARG A 409 -6.99 23.65 -8.39
N SER A 410 -6.18 22.59 -8.53
CA SER A 410 -5.58 22.28 -9.82
C SER A 410 -6.48 21.32 -10.58
N ALA A 411 -6.77 21.62 -11.85
CA ALA A 411 -7.49 20.70 -12.73
C ALA A 411 -6.64 19.46 -13.11
N HIS A 412 -5.31 19.56 -12.95
CA HIS A 412 -4.36 18.51 -13.29
C HIS A 412 -3.30 18.38 -12.20
N GLY A 413 -3.05 17.15 -11.76
CA GLY A 413 -2.02 16.85 -10.79
C GLY A 413 -1.49 15.44 -10.99
N THR A 414 -0.28 15.19 -10.51
CA THR A 414 0.32 13.85 -10.45
C THR A 414 0.83 13.58 -9.06
N LEU A 415 0.76 12.32 -8.62
CA LEU A 415 1.31 11.86 -7.34
C LEU A 415 2.80 12.22 -7.20
N LEU A 416 3.53 12.33 -8.32
CA LEU A 416 4.93 12.76 -8.36
C LEU A 416 5.15 14.18 -7.79
N GLN A 417 4.09 14.99 -7.62
CA GLN A 417 4.17 16.32 -7.02
C GLN A 417 4.10 16.29 -5.48
N VAL A 418 3.74 15.17 -4.85
CA VAL A 418 3.63 15.08 -3.38
C VAL A 418 4.97 15.34 -2.71
N ALA A 419 6.03 14.62 -3.12
CA ALA A 419 7.36 14.80 -2.55
C ALA A 419 7.88 16.25 -2.67
N PRO A 420 7.92 16.88 -3.86
CA PRO A 420 8.38 18.27 -3.96
C PRO A 420 7.47 19.26 -3.21
N THR A 421 6.17 18.98 -3.08
CA THR A 421 5.26 19.79 -2.26
C THR A 421 5.62 19.71 -0.77
N VAL A 422 5.84 18.51 -0.23
CA VAL A 422 6.26 18.34 1.17
C VAL A 422 7.64 18.97 1.41
N ALA A 423 8.58 18.81 0.47
CA ALA A 423 9.90 19.43 0.58
C ALA A 423 9.83 20.96 0.64
N ALA A 424 8.98 21.59 -0.18
CA ALA A 424 8.73 23.02 -0.14
C ALA A 424 8.14 23.47 1.22
N LEU A 425 7.19 22.71 1.77
CA LEU A 425 6.62 22.98 3.10
C LEU A 425 7.67 22.88 4.22
N LEU A 426 8.59 21.91 4.11
CA LEU A 426 9.73 21.75 5.00
C LEU A 426 10.87 22.76 4.74
N ARG A 427 10.78 23.57 3.68
CA ARG A 427 11.82 24.51 3.22
C ARG A 427 13.18 23.85 2.97
N ILE A 428 13.16 22.67 2.37
CA ILE A 428 14.35 21.91 1.98
C ILE A 428 14.37 21.65 0.46
N PRO A 429 15.54 21.39 -0.14
CA PRO A 429 15.58 20.87 -1.50
C PRO A 429 14.80 19.56 -1.62
N PRO A 430 14.05 19.33 -2.72
CA PRO A 430 13.33 18.09 -2.93
C PRO A 430 14.30 16.91 -3.11
N PRO A 431 13.85 15.66 -2.89
CA PRO A 431 14.65 14.48 -3.18
C PRO A 431 15.16 14.50 -4.65
N PRO A 432 16.40 14.08 -4.94
CA PRO A 432 17.00 14.24 -6.27
C PRO A 432 16.22 13.63 -7.44
N ALA A 433 15.42 12.58 -7.19
CA ALA A 433 14.59 11.93 -8.20
C ALA A 433 13.23 12.61 -8.43
N ALA A 434 12.85 13.58 -7.59
CA ALA A 434 11.60 14.32 -7.75
C ALA A 434 11.75 15.35 -8.88
N ASN A 435 11.11 15.07 -10.01
CA ASN A 435 11.20 15.88 -11.24
C ASN A 435 9.95 16.72 -11.52
N ALA A 436 8.86 16.51 -10.77
CA ALA A 436 7.64 17.30 -10.90
C ALA A 436 7.72 18.59 -10.05
N PRO A 437 7.04 19.68 -10.45
CA PRO A 437 6.97 20.88 -9.63
C PRO A 437 6.04 20.69 -8.42
N ALA A 438 6.34 21.36 -7.31
CA ALA A 438 5.46 21.44 -6.17
C ALA A 438 4.08 22.03 -6.53
N LEU A 439 3.04 21.62 -5.82
CA LEU A 439 1.69 22.11 -6.00
C LEU A 439 1.53 23.54 -5.46
N PHE A 440 0.53 24.25 -6.00
CA PHE A 440 0.10 25.57 -5.52
C PHE A 440 1.19 26.65 -5.49
N GLY A 441 2.24 26.49 -6.31
CA GLY A 441 3.34 27.44 -6.39
C GLY A 441 4.23 27.48 -5.15
N LEU A 442 4.14 26.49 -4.26
CA LEU A 442 5.05 26.32 -3.12
C LEU A 442 6.50 26.18 -3.62
N ARG A 443 7.46 26.78 -2.91
CA ARG A 443 8.88 26.80 -3.29
C ARG A 443 9.78 26.53 -2.10
#